data_AF-A0A563W581-F1
#
_entry.id   AF-A0A563W581-F1
#
_cell.length_a   1.000
_cell.length_b   1.000
_cell.length_c   1.000
_cell.angle_alpha   90.00
_cell.angle_beta   90.00
_cell.angle_gamma   90.00
#
_symmetry.space_group_name_H-M   'P 1'
#
loop_
_entity.id
_entity.type
_entity.pdbx_description
1 polymer ?
#
loop_
_entity_poly.entity_id
_entity_poly.type
_entity_poly.pdbx_seq_one_letter_code
_entity_poly.pdbx_strand_id
1 'polypeptide(L)' 'MKIVNNVTEYLKYYSYCVSYSLEDEVYIAECMELGIMAHGDTQEEAILEIKEATRVHLLMLEEDGDGIPQPFTLQNTKIA' A
#
# COMPACT_ATOMS: atom_id res chain seq x y z
N MET A 1 20.58 -10.68 -7.28
CA MET A 1 19.21 -11.08 -6.86
C MET A 1 19.16 -11.29 -5.35
N LYS A 2 19.11 -10.22 -4.55
CA LYS A 2 18.92 -10.30 -3.08
C LYS A 2 17.77 -9.45 -2.55
N ILE A 3 17.09 -8.66 -3.38
CA ILE A 3 16.24 -7.56 -2.91
C ILE A 3 14.74 -7.84 -3.03
N VAL A 4 14.33 -8.72 -3.96
CA VAL A 4 12.91 -9.12 -4.14
C VAL A 4 12.25 -9.70 -2.86
N ASN A 5 13.04 -10.22 -1.92
CA ASN A 5 12.53 -10.74 -0.65
C ASN A 5 12.15 -9.65 0.36
N ASN A 6 12.58 -8.39 0.17
CA ASN A 6 12.35 -7.31 1.14
C ASN A 6 11.00 -6.62 0.92
N VAL A 7 10.62 -6.33 -0.34
CA VAL A 7 9.40 -5.56 -0.67
C VAL A 7 8.15 -6.21 -0.10
N THR A 8 8.03 -7.54 -0.19
CA THR A 8 6.87 -8.28 0.34
C THR A 8 6.78 -8.26 1.87
N GLU A 9 7.92 -8.13 2.56
CA GLU A 9 7.96 -7.99 4.01
C GLU A 9 7.53 -6.57 4.45
N TYR A 10 7.91 -5.55 3.67
CA TYR A 10 7.52 -4.16 3.90
C TYR A 10 6.01 -3.93 3.77
N LEU A 11 5.34 -4.58 2.81
CA LEU A 11 3.89 -4.45 2.59
C LEU A 11 3.03 -4.65 3.85
N LYS A 12 3.50 -5.44 4.81
CA LYS A 12 2.79 -5.72 6.08
C LYS A 12 2.72 -4.51 7.00
N TYR A 13 3.58 -3.52 6.80
CA TYR A 13 3.68 -2.34 7.64
C TYR A 13 2.99 -1.11 7.02
N TYR A 14 2.61 -1.19 5.74
CA TYR A 14 1.85 -0.13 5.05
C TYR A 14 0.42 -0.06 5.58
N SER A 15 -0.13 1.14 5.55
CA SER A 15 -1.42 1.46 6.14
C SER A 15 -2.46 1.58 5.04
N TYR A 16 -3.51 0.77 5.14
CA TYR A 16 -4.60 0.76 4.16
C TYR A 16 -5.90 1.25 4.82
N CYS A 17 -6.55 2.21 4.18
CA CYS A 17 -7.87 2.70 4.56
C CYS A 17 -8.90 2.22 3.53
N VAL A 18 -10.03 1.69 3.97
CA VAL A 18 -11.13 1.31 3.07
C VAL A 18 -12.35 2.16 3.40
N SER A 19 -12.92 2.76 2.36
CA SER A 19 -14.15 3.54 2.42
C SER A 19 -15.14 3.03 1.38
N TYR A 20 -16.42 3.32 1.56
CA TYR A 20 -17.44 3.01 0.56
C TYR A 20 -17.83 4.29 -0.19
N SER A 21 -17.72 4.27 -1.52
CA SER A 21 -18.19 5.36 -2.38
C SER A 21 -19.67 5.17 -2.64
N LEU A 22 -20.49 6.11 -2.17
CA LEU A 22 -21.93 6.12 -2.49
C LEU A 22 -22.21 6.56 -3.93
N GLU A 23 -21.27 7.28 -4.56
CA GLU A 23 -21.42 7.78 -5.94
C GLU A 23 -21.21 6.65 -6.95
N ASP A 24 -20.19 5.82 -6.71
CA ASP A 24 -19.79 4.72 -7.60
C ASP A 24 -20.33 3.36 -7.13
N GLU A 25 -20.94 3.30 -5.95
CA GLU A 25 -21.45 2.08 -5.29
C GLU A 25 -20.39 0.99 -5.04
N VAL A 26 -19.11 1.37 -4.94
CA VAL A 26 -17.97 0.45 -4.74
C VAL A 26 -17.18 0.76 -3.46
N TYR A 27 -16.38 -0.21 -3.02
CA TYR A 27 -15.37 0.01 -1.98
C TYR A 27 -14.10 0.58 -2.60
N ILE A 28 -13.57 1.64 -1.99
CA ILE A 28 -12.29 2.26 -2.36
C ILE A 28 -11.30 2.02 -1.23
N ALA A 29 -10.17 1.39 -1.56
CA ALA A 29 -9.06 1.18 -0.67
C ALA A 29 -7.87 2.07 -1.07
N GLU A 30 -7.29 2.77 -0.10
CA GLU A 30 -6.17 3.69 -0.28
C GLU A 30 -4.96 3.24 0.53
N CYS A 31 -3.77 3.30 -0.07
CA CYS A 31 -2.50 3.13 0.61
C CYS A 31 -1.98 4.50 1.05
N MET A 32 -2.00 4.78 2.35
CA MET A 32 -1.77 6.12 2.91
C MET A 32 -0.37 6.67 2.60
N GLU A 33 0.63 5.79 2.54
CA GLU A 33 2.03 6.18 2.31
C GLU A 33 2.33 6.50 0.84
N LEU A 34 1.61 5.86 -0.09
CA LEU A 34 1.81 6.02 -1.52
C LEU A 34 0.78 6.94 -2.18
N GLY A 35 -0.34 7.20 -1.52
CA GLY A 35 -1.46 7.96 -2.09
C GLY A 35 -2.11 7.28 -3.29
N ILE A 36 -1.89 5.97 -3.46
CA ILE A 36 -2.54 5.17 -4.51
C ILE A 36 -3.86 4.61 -4.00
N MET A 37 -4.79 4.37 -4.91
CA MET A 37 -6.12 3.87 -4.61
C MET A 37 -6.47 2.71 -5.55
N ALA A 38 -7.28 1.79 -5.05
CA ALA A 38 -7.88 0.70 -5.80
C ALA A 38 -9.34 0.54 -5.39
N HIS A 39 -10.17 0.03 -6.28
CA HIS A 39 -11.58 -0.21 -6.03
C HIS A 39 -11.88 -1.70 -6.02
N GLY A 40 -13.01 -2.08 -5.43
CA GLY A 40 -13.55 -3.44 -5.47
C GLY A 40 -15.03 -3.44 -5.13
N ASP A 41 -15.74 -4.49 -5.57
CA ASP A 41 -17.17 -4.65 -5.29
C ASP A 41 -17.41 -5.04 -3.82
N THR A 42 -16.36 -5.52 -3.14
CA THR A 42 -16.33 -5.87 -1.71
C THR A 42 -15.15 -5.21 -1.00
N GLN A 43 -15.22 -5.12 0.33
CA GLN A 43 -14.10 -4.63 1.14
C GLN A 43 -12.85 -5.48 0.93
N GLU A 44 -13.01 -6.80 0.86
CA GLU A 44 -11.94 -7.76 0.69
C GLU A 44 -11.26 -7.61 -0.67
N GLU A 45 -12.05 -7.42 -1.73
CA GLU A 45 -11.54 -7.18 -3.08
C GLU A 45 -10.76 -5.86 -3.15
N ALA A 46 -11.32 -4.76 -2.65
CA ALA A 46 -10.62 -3.48 -2.64
C ALA A 46 -9.28 -3.57 -1.88
N ILE A 47 -9.24 -4.30 -0.75
CA ILE A 47 -8.01 -4.56 0.01
C ILE A 47 -7.01 -5.43 -0.78
N LEU A 48 -7.49 -6.44 -1.51
CA LEU A 48 -6.63 -7.30 -2.31
C LEU A 48 -5.98 -6.49 -3.44
N GLU A 49 -6.78 -5.72 -4.16
CA GLU A 49 -6.35 -4.88 -5.27
C GLU A 49 -5.35 -3.80 -4.82
N ILE A 50 -5.61 -3.09 -3.71
CA ILE A 50 -4.69 -2.06 -3.23
C ILE A 50 -3.34 -2.65 -2.78
N LYS A 51 -3.33 -3.85 -2.20
CA LYS A 51 -2.09 -4.52 -1.80
C LYS A 51 -1.25 -4.91 -3.00
N GLU A 52 -1.89 -5.39 -4.06
CA GLU A 52 -1.21 -5.73 -5.30
C GLU A 52 -0.69 -4.47 -6.01
N ALA A 53 -1.52 -3.42 -6.08
CA ALA A 53 -1.11 -2.13 -6.62
C ALA A 53 0.08 -1.54 -5.84
N THR A 54 0.06 -1.62 -4.51
CA THR A 54 1.18 -1.21 -3.64
C THR A 54 2.42 -2.02 -3.95
N ARG A 55 2.32 -3.35 -4.05
CA ARG A 55 3.45 -4.22 -4.38
C ARG A 55 4.08 -3.84 -5.71
N VAL A 56 3.26 -3.67 -6.75
CA VAL A 56 3.74 -3.31 -8.10
C VAL A 56 4.38 -1.93 -8.09
N HIS A 57 3.78 -0.96 -7.39
CA HIS A 57 4.35 0.38 -7.26
C HIS A 57 5.71 0.37 -6.56
N LEU A 58 5.87 -0.38 -5.48
CA LEU A 58 7.14 -0.52 -4.78
C LEU A 58 8.22 -1.19 -5.65
N LEU A 59 7.85 -2.17 -6.47
CA LEU A 59 8.78 -2.78 -7.42
C LEU A 59 9.23 -1.77 -8.48
N MET A 60 8.33 -0.95 -9.01
CA MET A 60 8.69 0.11 -9.96
C MET A 60 9.65 1.12 -9.35
N LEU A 61 9.38 1.60 -8.12
CA LEU A 61 10.30 2.50 -7.41
C LEU A 61 11.69 1.87 -7.21
N GLU A 62 11.75 0.58 -6.86
CA GLU A 62 13.03 -0.14 -6.75
C GLU A 62 13.77 -0.21 -8.10
N GLU A 63 13.05 -0.54 -9.19
CA GLU A 63 13.61 -0.65 -10.54
C GLU A 63 14.14 0.70 -11.06
N ASP A 64 13.41 1.79 -10.78
CA ASP A 64 13.79 3.15 -11.16
C ASP A 64 14.89 3.74 -10.25
N GLY A 65 15.20 3.07 -9.14
CA GLY A 65 16.17 3.52 -8.14
C GLY A 65 15.64 4.65 -7.25
N ASP A 66 14.34 4.87 -7.27
CA ASP A 66 13.64 5.82 -6.40
C ASP A 66 13.52 5.25 -4.98
N GLY A 67 13.59 6.13 -3.99
CA GLY A 67 13.54 5.73 -2.58
C GLY A 67 12.17 5.14 -2.22
N ILE A 68 12.16 3.91 -1.69
CA ILE A 68 10.94 3.30 -1.14
C ILE A 68 10.48 4.11 0.09
N PRO A 69 9.22 4.60 0.12
CA PRO A 69 8.72 5.34 1.26
C PRO A 69 8.67 4.46 2.51
N GLN A 70 8.91 5.06 3.67
CA GLN A 70 8.83 4.33 4.93
C GLN A 70 7.38 4.17 5.37
N PRO A 71 6.94 2.96 5.73
CA PRO A 71 5.62 2.72 6.30
C PRO A 71 5.37 3.58 7.55
N PHE A 72 4.18 4.17 7.69
CA PHE A 72 3.84 4.98 8.87
C PHE A 72 3.91 4.17 10.16
N THR A 73 3.54 2.89 10.10
CA THR A 73 3.59 1.96 11.24
C THR A 73 5.02 1.75 11.77
N LEU A 74 6.07 2.04 10.98
CA LEU A 74 7.47 1.95 11.40
C LEU A 74 8.02 3.29 11.96
N GLN A 75 7.22 4.36 12.02
CA GLN A 75 7.67 5.65 12.54
C GLN A 75 7.67 5.67 14.09
N ASN A 76 8.81 5.26 14.66
CA ASN A 76 9.41 5.69 15.92
C ASN A 76 8.51 5.86 17.17
N THR A 77 8.57 4.86 18.05
CA THR A 77 8.77 5.08 19.49
C THR A 77 10.14 5.72 19.75
N LYS A 78 10.33 6.98 19.33
CA LYS A 78 11.30 7.86 20.00
C LYS A 78 10.54 8.60 21.08
N ILE A 79 10.37 7.89 22.20
CA ILE A 79 10.04 8.51 23.48
C ILE A 79 11.22 9.44 23.81
N ALA A 80 10.94 10.74 23.76
CA ALA A 80 11.84 11.79 24.21
C ALA A 80 12.00 11.75 25.73
#